data_AF-A0A4U9VBW6-F1
#
_entry.id   AF-A0A4U9VBW6-F1
#
_cell.length_a   1.000
_cell.length_b   1.000
_cell.length_c   1.000
_cell.angle_alpha   90.00
_cell.angle_beta   90.00
_cell.angle_gamma   90.00
#
_symmetry.space_group_name_H-M   'P 1'
#
loop_
_entity.id
_entity.type
_entity.pdbx_description
1 polymer ?
#
loop_
_entity_poly.entity_id
_entity_poly.type
_entity_poly.pdbx_seq_one_letter_code
_entity_poly.pdbx_strand_id
1 'polypeptide(L)' 'MVGNIPQFQKGLMSQQVAVEKLVVDAWEQRSYQKLWQAITLSKTVPSASVAKAILDDLIEANKDYWPELK' A
#
# COMPACT_ATOMS: atom_id res chain seq x y z
N MET A 1 22.88 2.31 -18.70
CA MET A 1 21.96 1.56 -17.82
C MET A 1 22.62 1.42 -16.45
N VAL A 2 21.82 1.41 -15.36
CA VAL A 2 22.32 1.45 -13.97
C VAL A 2 22.98 0.12 -13.51
N GLY A 3 22.78 -0.99 -14.22
CA GLY A 3 23.35 -2.30 -13.86
C GLY A 3 22.60 -2.98 -12.72
N ASN A 4 23.18 -4.04 -12.15
CA ASN A 4 22.58 -4.76 -11.02
C ASN A 4 22.78 -3.97 -9.72
N ILE A 5 21.70 -3.79 -8.95
CA ILE A 5 21.75 -3.20 -7.62
C ILE A 5 22.03 -4.27 -6.55
N PRO A 6 22.66 -3.92 -5.41
CA PRO A 6 22.93 -4.89 -4.36
C PRO A 6 21.64 -5.41 -3.72
N GLN A 7 21.70 -6.62 -3.15
CA GLN A 7 20.53 -7.36 -2.67
C GLN A 7 19.75 -6.61 -1.58
N PHE A 8 20.43 -5.85 -0.73
CA PHE A 8 19.79 -5.08 0.34
C PHE A 8 18.88 -3.98 -0.21
N GLN A 9 19.39 -3.15 -1.11
CA GLN A 9 18.63 -2.09 -1.78
C GLN A 9 17.51 -2.69 -2.62
N LYS A 10 17.78 -3.79 -3.33
CA LYS A 10 16.75 -4.51 -4.08
C LYS A 10 15.61 -4.96 -3.18
N GLY A 11 15.90 -5.53 -2.01
CA GLY A 11 14.89 -5.94 -1.05
C GLY A 11 14.00 -4.79 -0.58
N LEU A 12 14.62 -3.66 -0.18
CA LEU A 12 13.89 -2.45 0.24
C LEU A 12 13.01 -1.89 -0.88
N MET A 13 13.57 -1.77 -2.09
CA MET A 13 12.85 -1.24 -3.25
C MET A 13 11.72 -2.17 -3.70
N SER A 14 11.95 -3.49 -3.69
CA SER A 14 10.92 -4.47 -4.05
C SER A 14 9.76 -4.49 -3.05
N GLN A 15 10.04 -4.30 -1.75
CA GLN A 15 8.98 -4.13 -0.75
C GLN A 15 8.16 -2.86 -1.03
N GLN A 16 8.83 -1.72 -1.24
CA GLN A 16 8.16 -0.44 -1.43
C GLN A 16 7.37 -0.36 -2.74
N VAL A 17 7.92 -0.86 -3.86
CA VAL A 17 7.21 -0.86 -5.13
C VAL A 17 6.00 -1.80 -5.13
N ALA A 18 6.01 -2.85 -4.31
CA ALA A 18 4.85 -3.71 -4.12
C ALA A 18 3.72 -2.96 -3.39
N VAL A 19 4.03 -2.11 -2.40
CA VAL A 19 3.06 -1.21 -1.77
C VAL A 19 2.43 -0.30 -2.81
N GLU A 20 3.27 0.41 -3.58
CA GLU A 20 2.82 1.39 -4.59
C GLU A 20 1.94 0.75 -5.66
N LYS A 21 2.29 -0.44 -6.13
CA LYS A 21 1.48 -1.19 -7.10
C LYS A 21 0.14 -1.63 -6.49
N LEU A 22 0.12 -2.09 -5.24
CA LEU A 22 -1.12 -2.47 -4.55
C LEU A 22 -2.05 -1.26 -4.32
N VAL A 23 -1.50 -0.05 -4.12
CA VAL A 23 -2.31 1.18 -4.04
C VAL A 23 -3.02 1.45 -5.37
N VAL A 24 -2.29 1.37 -6.49
CA VAL A 24 -2.90 1.57 -7.82
C VAL A 24 -3.90 0.46 -8.14
N ASP A 25 -3.58 -0.80 -7.84
CA ASP A 25 -4.52 -1.92 -7.96
C ASP A 25 -5.81 -1.65 -7.17
N ALA A 26 -5.69 -1.17 -5.93
CA ALA A 26 -6.83 -0.85 -5.08
C ALA A 26 -7.70 0.24 -5.71
N TRP A 27 -7.06 1.25 -6.31
CA TRP A 27 -7.77 2.32 -7.01
C TRP A 27 -8.47 1.80 -8.27
N GLU A 28 -7.78 1.08 -9.15
CA GLU A 28 -8.34 0.56 -10.41
C GLU A 28 -9.46 -0.45 -10.16
N GLN A 29 -9.27 -1.35 -9.19
CA GLN A 29 -10.20 -2.44 -8.90
C GLN A 29 -11.23 -2.07 -7.84
N ARG A 30 -11.14 -0.87 -7.26
CA ARG A 30 -12.02 -0.40 -6.17
C ARG A 30 -12.02 -1.37 -4.99
N SER A 31 -10.84 -1.84 -4.56
CA SER A 31 -10.69 -2.92 -3.58
C SER A 31 -10.13 -2.43 -2.24
N TYR A 32 -10.93 -2.59 -1.18
CA TYR A 32 -10.51 -2.35 0.19
C TYR A 32 -9.35 -3.28 0.58
N GLN A 33 -9.47 -4.56 0.23
CA GLN A 33 -8.48 -5.58 0.55
C GLN A 33 -7.09 -5.25 -0.02
N LYS A 34 -7.03 -4.73 -1.25
CA LYS A 34 -5.77 -4.33 -1.90
C LYS A 34 -5.11 -3.15 -1.19
N LEU A 35 -5.90 -2.15 -0.78
CA LEU A 35 -5.34 -1.00 -0.06
C LEU A 35 -4.89 -1.40 1.34
N TRP A 36 -5.60 -2.31 2.00
CA TRP A 36 -5.17 -2.88 3.29
C TRP A 36 -3.86 -3.65 3.16
N GLN A 37 -3.71 -4.48 2.11
CA GLN A 37 -2.45 -5.16 1.82
C GLN A 37 -1.31 -4.16 1.56
N ALA A 38 -1.56 -3.08 0.83
CA ALA A 38 -0.58 -2.04 0.57
C ALA A 38 -0.07 -1.42 1.88
N ILE A 39 -0.99 -0.95 2.74
CA ILE A 39 -0.64 -0.31 4.01
C ILE A 39 0.06 -1.32 4.95
N THR A 40 -0.40 -2.57 4.99
CA THR A 40 0.22 -3.64 5.79
C THR A 40 1.65 -3.95 5.34
N LEU A 41 1.94 -3.87 4.04
CA LEU A 41 3.27 -4.19 3.50
C LEU A 41 4.28 -3.05 3.70
N SER A 42 3.82 -1.83 3.99
CA SER A 42 4.69 -0.68 4.23
C SER A 42 5.60 -0.91 5.44
N LYS A 43 6.90 -0.60 5.28
CA LYS A 43 7.89 -0.73 6.36
C LYS A 43 7.61 0.22 7.54
N THR A 44 6.77 1.23 7.36
CA THR A 44 6.39 2.18 8.41
C THR A 44 5.24 1.67 9.29
N VAL A 45 4.58 0.57 8.91
CA VAL A 45 3.38 0.05 9.59
C VAL A 45 3.73 -1.25 10.30
N PRO A 46 3.48 -1.37 11.62
CA PRO A 46 4.01 -2.47 12.42
C PRO A 46 3.19 -3.77 12.32
N SER A 47 1.91 -3.70 11.91
CA SER A 47 1.04 -4.88 11.83
C SER A 47 -0.16 -4.65 10.93
N ALA A 48 -0.80 -5.74 10.51
CA ALA A 48 -2.05 -5.70 9.74
C ALA A 48 -3.22 -5.09 10.53
N SER A 49 -3.25 -5.25 11.86
CA SER A 49 -4.27 -4.65 12.72
C SER A 49 -4.15 -3.12 12.77
N VAL A 50 -2.92 -2.60 12.90
CA VAL A 50 -2.65 -1.15 12.84
C VAL A 50 -2.93 -0.62 11.42
N ALA A 51 -2.56 -1.37 10.38
CA ALA A 51 -2.85 -1.01 9.00
C ALA A 51 -4.35 -0.84 8.73
N LYS A 52 -5.17 -1.74 9.29
CA LYS A 52 -6.62 -1.69 9.12
C LYS A 52 -7.22 -0.45 9.80
N ALA A 53 -6.81 -0.16 11.03
CA ALA A 53 -7.26 1.04 11.75
C ALA A 53 -6.93 2.32 10.97
N ILE A 54 -5.70 2.43 10.48
CA ILE A 54 -5.28 3.57 9.64
C ILE A 54 -6.11 3.64 8.36
N LEU A 55 -6.35 2.52 7.68
CA LEU A 55 -7.13 2.49 6.45
C LEU A 55 -8.56 2.98 6.68
N ASP A 56 -9.22 2.51 7.74
CA ASP A 56 -10.60 2.89 8.06
C ASP A 56 -10.70 4.41 8.31
N ASP A 57 -9.75 4.98 9.07
CA ASP A 57 -9.67 6.42 9.32
C ASP A 57 -9.41 7.23 8.04
N LEU A 58 -8.53 6.73 7.15
CA LEU A 58 -8.23 7.38 5.88
C LEU A 58 -9.41 7.35 4.91
N ILE A 59 -10.18 6.25 4.86
CA ILE A 59 -11.39 6.18 4.03
C ILE A 59 -12.41 7.23 4.49
N GLU A 60 -12.63 7.37 5.80
CA GLU A 60 -13.52 8.39 6.36
C GLU A 60 -13.06 9.80 5.97
N ALA A 61 -11.78 10.10 6.17
CA ALA A 61 -11.22 11.41 5.89
C ALA A 61 -11.18 11.77 4.40
N ASN A 62 -11.22 10.79 3.50
CA ASN A 62 -11.08 10.98 2.06
C ASN A 62 -12.36 10.66 1.25
N LYS A 63 -13.52 10.54 1.89
CA LYS A 63 -14.79 10.19 1.22
C LYS A 63 -15.10 11.00 -0.04
N ASP A 64 -14.77 12.29 -0.05
CA ASP A 64 -15.04 13.18 -1.18
C ASP A 64 -14.02 13.08 -2.33
N TYR A 65 -12.88 12.41 -2.10
CA TYR A 65 -11.75 12.36 -3.02
C TYR A 65 -11.45 10.97 -3.53
N TRP A 66 -11.61 9.96 -2.68
CA TRP A 66 -11.31 8.58 -3.03
C TRP A 66 -12.52 7.93 -3.69
N PRO A 67 -12.26 6.97 -4.59
CA PRO A 67 -13.33 6.14 -5.07
C PRO A 67 -13.86 5.26 -3.93
N GLU A 68 -15.12 4.83 -4.04
CA GLU A 68 -15.67 3.84 -3.13
C GLU A 68 -14.89 2.52 -3.25
N LEU A 69 -14.46 1.96 -2.10
CA LEU A 69 -13.74 0.70 -2.02
C LEU A 69 -14.69 -0.40 -1.52
N LYS A 70 -14.64 -1.55 -2.18
CA LYS A 70 -15.44 -2.75 -1.91
C LYS A 70 -14.64 -3.80 -1.14
#